data_AF-A0A853IE61-F1
#
_entry.id   AF-A0A853IE61-F1
#
_cell.length_a   1.000
_cell.length_b   1.000
_cell.length_c   1.000
_cell.angle_alpha   90.00
_cell.angle_beta   90.00
_cell.angle_gamma   90.00
#
_symmetry.space_group_name_H-M   'P 1'
#
loop_
_entity.id
_entity.type
_entity.pdbx_description
1 polymer ?
#
loop_
_entity_poly.entity_id
_entity_poly.type
_entity_poly.pdbx_seq_one_letter_code
_entity_poly.pdbx_strand_id
1 'polypeptide(L)'
;MLDVSPTSDKPFFGVVQLSTSLGYKQFFHPEAARHRPDVSYLADILRHTHQAPNNRAKIIIQNELRQEWNKLLEEKHHLLNHYVSQIKNHYQNEMLNWLKFLSKQKKMVDIPWNDPTVWQLIRMVLLFDEGCHYLICAKKQQLMTEQCFSKAYLELVRPIRFCLAKMLRSLEEHHLSFDSSRKNSI
;
A
#
# COMPACT_ATOMS: atom_id res chain seq x y z
N MET A 1 -15.42 -20.61 5.41
CA MET A 1 -15.56 -19.55 4.39
C MET A 1 -15.53 -18.23 5.15
N LEU A 2 -14.63 -17.29 4.83
CA LEU A 2 -14.70 -15.94 5.41
C LEU A 2 -15.84 -15.22 4.68
N ASP A 3 -16.82 -14.69 5.42
CA ASP A 3 -17.88 -13.85 4.83
C ASP A 3 -17.24 -12.57 4.31
N VAL A 4 -17.10 -12.49 2.99
CA VAL A 4 -16.60 -11.31 2.27
C VAL A 4 -17.82 -10.61 1.69
N SER A 5 -18.48 -9.79 2.50
CA SER A 5 -19.57 -8.93 2.06
C SER A 5 -19.05 -7.53 1.78
N PRO A 6 -19.51 -6.87 0.69
CA PRO A 6 -19.14 -5.49 0.40
C PRO A 6 -19.58 -4.53 1.50
N THR A 7 -18.84 -3.44 1.66
CA THR A 7 -19.14 -2.43 2.69
C THR A 7 -20.08 -1.32 2.22
N SER A 8 -20.41 -1.29 0.93
CA SER A 8 -21.25 -0.27 0.33
C SER A 8 -22.06 -0.81 -0.85
N ASP A 9 -23.18 -0.14 -1.14
CA ASP A 9 -24.05 -0.42 -2.30
C ASP A 9 -23.51 0.15 -3.62
N LYS A 10 -22.32 0.76 -3.61
CA LYS A 10 -21.71 1.33 -4.81
C LYS A 10 -21.11 0.22 -5.66
N PRO A 11 -21.10 0.34 -7.01
CA PRO A 11 -20.44 -0.63 -7.87
C PRO A 11 -18.96 -0.80 -7.48
N PHE A 12 -18.53 -2.04 -7.30
CA PHE A 12 -17.14 -2.42 -7.01
C PHE A 12 -16.71 -3.61 -7.88
N PHE A 13 -15.40 -3.74 -8.09
CA PHE A 13 -14.81 -4.83 -8.86
C PHE A 13 -14.13 -5.88 -7.97
N GLY A 14 -13.94 -5.57 -6.70
CA GLY A 14 -13.54 -6.53 -5.69
C GLY A 14 -13.52 -5.91 -4.30
N VAL A 15 -13.26 -6.75 -3.30
CA VAL A 15 -13.17 -6.35 -1.89
C VAL A 15 -11.84 -6.84 -1.35
N VAL A 16 -11.10 -5.96 -0.68
CA VAL A 16 -9.85 -6.33 0.00
C VAL A 16 -9.99 -6.16 1.49
N GLN A 17 -9.37 -7.08 2.22
CA GLN A 17 -9.37 -7.08 3.66
C GLN A 17 -8.00 -6.63 4.15
N LEU A 18 -7.91 -5.38 4.62
CA LEU A 18 -6.68 -4.81 5.18
C LEU A 18 -6.69 -4.99 6.69
N SER A 19 -5.59 -5.44 7.29
CA SER A 19 -5.50 -5.43 8.75
C SER A 19 -5.29 -4.01 9.27
N THR A 20 -5.77 -3.74 10.48
CA THR A 20 -5.65 -2.42 11.12
C THR A 20 -4.20 -2.04 11.44
N SER A 21 -3.21 -2.87 11.09
CA SER A 21 -1.78 -2.57 11.20
C SER A 21 -1.34 -1.33 10.46
N LEU A 22 -1.95 -1.04 9.30
CA LEU A 22 -1.77 0.25 8.63
C LEU A 22 -2.28 1.43 9.48
N GLY A 23 -3.27 1.18 10.35
CA GLY A 23 -3.90 2.15 11.24
C GLY A 23 -3.31 2.23 12.65
N TYR A 24 -2.34 1.40 13.01
CA TYR A 24 -1.75 1.30 14.36
C TYR A 24 -0.79 2.44 14.68
N LYS A 25 -1.27 3.69 14.57
CA LYS A 25 -0.48 4.92 14.76
C LYS A 25 0.35 4.93 16.03
N GLN A 26 -0.24 4.45 17.12
CA GLN A 26 0.34 4.38 18.46
C GLN A 26 1.48 3.36 18.63
N PHE A 27 1.64 2.40 17.72
CA PHE A 27 2.66 1.35 17.86
C PHE A 27 3.95 1.66 17.09
N PHE A 28 3.96 2.74 16.30
CA PHE A 28 5.13 3.17 15.53
C PHE A 28 5.95 4.21 16.32
N HIS A 29 7.27 4.06 16.29
CA HIS A 29 8.20 5.13 16.64
C HIS A 29 7.88 6.39 15.80
N PRO A 30 8.06 7.61 16.33
CA PRO A 30 7.77 8.86 15.59
C PRO A 30 8.46 8.94 14.22
N GLU A 31 9.66 8.38 14.09
CA GLU A 31 10.40 8.32 12.82
C GLU A 31 9.72 7.40 11.80
N ALA A 32 9.36 6.18 12.18
CA ALA A 32 8.57 5.26 11.36
C ALA A 32 7.19 5.86 10.99
N ALA A 33 6.59 6.60 11.92
CA ALA A 33 5.31 7.25 11.71
C ALA A 33 5.33 8.35 10.63
N ARG A 34 6.46 9.05 10.44
CA ARG A 34 6.66 10.07 9.38
C ARG A 34 6.78 9.46 7.98
N HIS A 35 7.11 8.18 7.90
CA HIS A 35 7.37 7.46 6.66
C HIS A 35 6.26 6.49 6.29
N ARG A 36 5.03 6.70 6.77
CA ARG A 36 3.89 5.92 6.31
C ARG A 36 3.61 6.21 4.83
N PRO A 37 3.19 5.21 4.03
CA PRO A 37 2.59 5.49 2.74
C PRO A 37 1.29 6.25 3.01
N ASP A 38 1.22 7.50 2.58
CA ASP A 38 0.01 8.29 2.74
C ASP A 38 -1.03 7.78 1.73
N VAL A 39 -2.09 7.19 2.29
CA VAL A 39 -3.21 6.58 1.58
C VAL A 39 -3.91 7.59 0.67
N SER A 40 -3.80 8.89 0.97
CA SER A 40 -4.31 9.98 0.13
C SER A 40 -3.60 10.02 -1.22
N TYR A 41 -2.26 9.84 -1.24
CA TYR A 41 -1.50 9.75 -2.49
C TYR A 41 -1.84 8.52 -3.31
N LEU A 42 -2.14 7.41 -2.63
CA LEU A 42 -2.63 6.20 -3.29
C LEU A 42 -3.94 6.52 -4.01
N ALA A 43 -4.92 7.09 -3.30
CA ALA A 43 -6.21 7.50 -3.88
C ALA A 43 -6.06 8.46 -5.06
N ASP A 44 -5.07 9.36 -5.03
CA ASP A 44 -4.80 10.32 -6.10
C ASP A 44 -4.21 9.66 -7.36
N ILE A 45 -3.22 8.77 -7.21
CA ILE A 45 -2.71 7.95 -8.33
C ILE A 45 -3.86 7.13 -8.94
N LEU A 46 -4.69 6.51 -8.10
CA LEU A 46 -5.84 5.70 -8.50
C LEU A 46 -6.90 6.51 -9.27
N ARG A 47 -7.09 7.79 -8.92
CA ARG A 47 -8.01 8.67 -9.64
C ARG A 47 -7.54 8.95 -11.06
N HIS A 48 -6.23 9.16 -11.25
CA HIS A 48 -5.66 9.53 -12.55
C HIS A 48 -5.52 8.35 -13.51
N THR A 49 -5.23 7.15 -13.00
CA THR A 49 -5.29 5.94 -13.84
C THR A 49 -6.70 5.72 -14.38
N HIS A 50 -7.75 6.08 -13.63
CA HIS A 50 -9.12 5.84 -14.06
C HIS A 50 -9.73 6.91 -14.98
N GLN A 51 -9.23 8.14 -14.96
CA GLN A 51 -9.77 9.20 -15.81
C GLN A 51 -9.44 8.93 -17.28
N ALA A 52 -10.46 8.61 -18.08
CA ALA A 52 -10.35 8.54 -19.54
C ALA A 52 -9.94 9.92 -20.07
N PRO A 53 -8.74 10.08 -20.66
CA PRO A 53 -8.35 11.35 -21.24
C PRO A 53 -9.19 11.65 -22.47
N ASN A 54 -9.67 12.89 -22.59
CA ASN A 54 -10.40 13.37 -23.77
C ASN A 54 -9.47 13.56 -25.00
N ASN A 55 -8.19 13.19 -24.91
CA ASN A 55 -7.17 13.43 -25.93
C ASN A 55 -6.33 12.17 -26.19
N ARG A 56 -6.28 11.74 -27.45
CA ARG A 56 -5.54 10.56 -27.91
C ARG A 56 -4.05 10.58 -27.52
N ALA A 57 -3.39 11.73 -27.55
CA ALA A 57 -1.99 11.84 -27.13
C ALA A 57 -1.81 11.55 -25.63
N LYS A 58 -2.76 12.01 -24.79
CA LYS A 58 -2.75 11.73 -23.35
C LYS A 58 -3.05 10.26 -23.05
N ILE A 59 -3.85 9.58 -23.86
CA ILE A 59 -4.10 8.14 -23.75
C ILE A 59 -2.81 7.34 -24.00
N ILE A 60 -2.05 7.69 -25.04
CA ILE A 60 -0.79 7.01 -25.37
C ILE A 60 0.19 7.14 -24.21
N ILE A 61 0.42 8.36 -23.72
CA ILE A 61 1.33 8.63 -22.59
C ILE A 61 0.86 7.89 -21.34
N GLN A 62 -0.43 7.86 -21.03
CA GLN A 62 -0.95 7.10 -19.89
C GLN A 62 -0.69 5.59 -20.02
N ASN A 63 -0.83 5.02 -21.22
CA ASN A 63 -0.57 3.60 -21.43
C ASN A 63 0.91 3.25 -21.27
N GLU A 64 1.81 4.09 -21.78
CA GLU A 64 3.26 3.95 -21.60
C GLU A 64 3.62 4.01 -20.12
N LEU A 65 3.12 5.01 -19.39
CA LEU A 65 3.31 5.14 -17.95
C LEU A 65 2.79 3.91 -17.18
N ARG A 66 1.62 3.37 -17.54
CA ARG A 66 1.11 2.14 -16.90
C ARG A 66 2.03 0.95 -17.10
N GLN A 67 2.63 0.80 -18.28
CA GLN A 67 3.59 -0.28 -18.53
C GLN A 67 4.87 -0.11 -17.69
N GLU A 68 5.39 1.11 -17.60
CA GLU A 68 6.54 1.44 -16.76
C GLU A 68 6.24 1.20 -15.27
N TRP A 69 5.08 1.65 -14.82
CA TRP A 69 4.65 1.47 -13.43
C TRP A 69 4.44 0.01 -13.10
N ASN A 70 3.85 -0.79 -13.99
CA ASN A 70 3.70 -2.23 -13.75
C ASN A 70 5.06 -2.92 -13.58
N LYS A 71 6.05 -2.61 -14.41
CA LYS A 71 7.42 -3.13 -14.26
C LYS A 71 8.04 -2.71 -12.93
N LEU A 72 7.88 -1.44 -12.56
CA LEU A 72 8.38 -0.91 -11.29
C LEU A 72 7.72 -1.58 -10.08
N LEU A 73 6.39 -1.72 -10.11
CA LEU A 73 5.60 -2.34 -9.05
C LEU A 73 5.99 -3.81 -8.89
N GLU A 74 6.20 -4.53 -9.99
CA GLU A 74 6.65 -5.93 -9.97
C GLU A 74 8.05 -6.06 -9.34
N GLU A 75 9.01 -5.26 -9.77
CA GLU A 75 10.37 -5.25 -9.22
C GLU A 75 10.36 -4.96 -7.70
N LYS A 76 9.64 -3.91 -7.28
CA LYS A 76 9.55 -3.54 -5.87
C LYS A 76 8.70 -4.51 -5.06
N HIS A 77 7.74 -5.18 -5.66
CA HIS A 77 7.00 -6.27 -5.04
C HIS A 77 7.92 -7.45 -4.73
N HIS A 78 8.82 -7.84 -5.64
CA HIS A 78 9.80 -8.89 -5.37
C HIS A 78 10.73 -8.53 -4.20
N LEU A 79 11.22 -7.30 -4.16
CA LEU A 79 12.04 -6.80 -3.05
C LEU A 79 11.27 -6.83 -1.72
N LEU A 80 10.03 -6.33 -1.72
CA LEU A 80 9.17 -6.34 -0.54
C LEU A 80 8.89 -7.78 -0.07
N ASN A 81 8.61 -8.69 -1.00
CA ASN A 81 8.37 -10.10 -0.71
C ASN A 81 9.59 -10.77 -0.08
N HIS A 82 10.78 -10.43 -0.54
CA HIS A 82 12.02 -10.89 0.07
C HIS A 82 12.12 -10.45 1.54
N TYR A 83 11.92 -9.17 1.85
CA TYR A 83 11.94 -8.68 3.23
C TYR A 83 10.87 -9.32 4.11
N VAL A 84 9.63 -9.41 3.61
CA VAL A 84 8.54 -10.07 4.35
C VAL A 84 8.90 -11.53 4.62
N SER A 85 9.44 -12.24 3.65
CA SER A 85 9.85 -13.65 3.82
C SER A 85 10.95 -13.81 4.88
N GLN A 86 11.94 -12.90 4.91
CA GLN A 86 12.97 -12.89 5.95
C GLN A 86 12.38 -12.69 7.35
N ILE A 87 11.47 -11.72 7.49
CA ILE A 87 10.77 -11.46 8.76
C ILE A 87 9.97 -12.69 9.18
N LYS A 88 9.21 -13.30 8.26
CA LYS A 88 8.38 -14.47 8.53
C LYS A 88 9.20 -15.67 8.98
N ASN A 89 10.30 -15.96 8.28
CA ASN A 89 11.18 -17.07 8.61
C ASN A 89 11.87 -16.86 9.97
N HIS A 90 12.27 -15.63 10.27
CA HIS A 90 12.95 -15.32 11.51
C HIS A 90 12.06 -15.48 12.75
N TYR A 91 10.75 -15.20 12.63
CA TYR A 91 9.79 -15.29 13.73
C TYR A 91 8.81 -16.47 13.61
N GLN A 92 9.08 -17.44 12.74
CA GLN A 92 8.11 -18.47 12.36
C GLN A 92 7.63 -19.30 13.56
N ASN A 93 8.53 -19.61 14.50
CA ASN A 93 8.25 -20.49 15.63
C ASN A 93 7.53 -19.74 16.77
N GLU A 94 7.74 -18.43 16.87
CA GLU A 94 7.24 -17.53 17.90
C GLU A 94 5.85 -16.95 17.56
N MET A 95 5.43 -17.05 16.29
CA MET A 95 4.23 -16.37 15.77
C MET A 95 2.95 -17.23 15.70
N LEU A 96 3.04 -18.55 15.92
CA LEU A 96 1.92 -19.50 15.72
C LEU A 96 0.62 -19.13 16.45
N ASN A 97 0.72 -18.56 17.67
CA ASN A 97 -0.44 -18.19 18.48
C ASN A 97 -0.99 -16.78 18.17
N TRP A 98 -0.19 -15.89 17.59
CA TRP A 98 -0.54 -14.48 17.41
C TRP A 98 -1.18 -14.14 16.07
N LEU A 99 -0.93 -14.94 15.02
CA LEU A 99 -1.63 -14.83 13.74
C LEU A 99 -3.16 -14.95 13.92
N LYS A 100 -3.61 -15.71 14.93
CA LYS A 100 -5.04 -15.80 15.31
C LYS A 100 -5.58 -14.54 15.96
N PHE A 101 -4.79 -13.83 16.78
CA PHE A 101 -5.26 -12.67 17.56
C PHE A 101 -5.54 -11.45 16.67
N LEU A 102 -4.64 -11.15 15.75
CA LEU A 102 -4.73 -9.97 14.90
C LEU A 102 -5.63 -10.15 13.67
N SER A 103 -6.01 -11.40 13.34
CA SER A 103 -7.05 -11.67 12.34
C SER A 103 -8.41 -11.03 12.66
N LYS A 104 -8.63 -10.62 13.92
CA LYS A 104 -9.87 -10.02 14.43
C LYS A 104 -10.02 -8.52 14.13
N GLN A 105 -8.95 -7.82 13.75
CA GLN A 105 -9.00 -6.39 13.44
C GLN A 105 -8.65 -6.16 11.98
N LYS A 106 -9.59 -6.49 11.11
CA LYS A 106 -9.45 -6.28 9.67
C LYS A 106 -10.58 -5.39 9.18
N LYS A 107 -10.24 -4.37 8.39
CA LYS A 107 -11.16 -3.48 7.72
C LYS A 107 -11.37 -3.96 6.29
N MET A 108 -12.64 -4.09 5.91
CA MET A 108 -13.03 -4.35 4.53
C MET A 108 -12.98 -3.04 3.74
N VAL A 109 -12.42 -3.09 2.54
CA VAL A 109 -12.30 -1.95 1.64
C VAL A 109 -12.79 -2.39 0.25
N ASP A 110 -13.87 -1.77 -0.21
CA ASP A 110 -14.40 -1.97 -1.55
C ASP A 110 -13.49 -1.26 -2.57
N ILE A 111 -13.17 -1.96 -3.66
CA ILE A 111 -12.30 -1.48 -4.74
C ILE A 111 -13.18 -1.17 -5.96
N PRO A 112 -13.49 0.11 -6.23
CA PRO A 112 -14.32 0.52 -7.36
C PRO A 112 -13.58 0.55 -8.71
N TRP A 113 -12.37 0.01 -8.80
CA TRP A 113 -11.53 0.09 -10.01
C TRP A 113 -11.20 -1.29 -10.60
N ASN A 114 -11.37 -1.44 -11.91
CA ASN A 114 -10.91 -2.60 -12.68
C ASN A 114 -9.66 -2.27 -13.51
N ASP A 115 -8.56 -1.94 -12.84
CA ASP A 115 -7.31 -1.58 -13.49
C ASP A 115 -6.16 -2.47 -12.99
N PRO A 116 -5.41 -3.14 -13.88
CA PRO A 116 -4.33 -4.05 -13.48
C PRO A 116 -3.23 -3.40 -12.63
N THR A 117 -2.85 -2.14 -12.92
CA THR A 117 -1.84 -1.40 -12.17
C THR A 117 -2.31 -1.11 -10.75
N VAL A 118 -3.60 -0.80 -10.61
CA VAL A 118 -4.26 -0.63 -9.30
C VAL A 118 -4.20 -1.92 -8.49
N TRP A 119 -4.54 -3.05 -9.11
CA TRP A 119 -4.48 -4.35 -8.45
C TRP A 119 -3.06 -4.75 -8.05
N GLN A 120 -2.04 -4.44 -8.85
CA GLN A 120 -0.64 -4.65 -8.48
C GLN A 120 -0.22 -3.82 -7.26
N LEU A 121 -0.62 -2.54 -7.23
CA LEU A 121 -0.34 -1.67 -6.09
C LEU A 121 -1.05 -2.17 -4.81
N ILE A 122 -2.31 -2.60 -4.93
CA ILE A 122 -3.08 -3.21 -3.84
C ILE A 122 -2.35 -4.46 -3.31
N ARG A 123 -1.84 -5.33 -4.19
CA ARG A 123 -1.06 -6.51 -3.79
C ARG A 123 0.18 -6.13 -2.98
N MET A 124 0.91 -5.09 -3.40
CA MET A 124 2.05 -4.58 -2.62
C MET A 124 1.61 -4.09 -1.24
N VAL A 125 0.51 -3.34 -1.15
CA VAL A 125 -0.02 -2.83 0.13
C VAL A 125 -0.42 -3.99 1.06
N LEU A 126 -1.06 -5.02 0.54
CA LEU A 126 -1.42 -6.23 1.31
C LEU A 126 -0.18 -6.94 1.85
N LEU A 127 0.85 -7.10 1.02
CA LEU A 127 2.11 -7.73 1.42
C LEU A 127 2.87 -6.89 2.48
N PHE A 128 2.85 -5.57 2.34
CA PHE A 128 3.40 -4.65 3.34
C PHE A 128 2.65 -4.73 4.67
N ASP A 129 1.32 -4.75 4.62
CA ASP A 129 0.47 -4.91 5.79
C ASP A 129 0.77 -6.23 6.52
N GLU A 130 0.96 -7.31 5.77
CA GLU A 130 1.42 -8.60 6.32
C GLU A 130 2.79 -8.45 7.01
N GLY A 131 3.79 -7.84 6.37
CA GLY A 131 5.09 -7.61 7.00
C GLY A 131 5.00 -6.79 8.29
N CYS A 132 4.19 -5.73 8.29
CA CYS A 132 3.96 -4.88 9.45
C CYS A 132 3.34 -5.66 10.62
N HIS A 133 2.43 -6.57 10.30
CA HIS A 133 1.79 -7.44 11.27
C HIS A 133 2.82 -8.29 12.02
N TYR A 134 3.75 -8.93 11.31
CA TYR A 134 4.83 -9.70 11.93
C TYR A 134 5.73 -8.83 12.80
N LEU A 135 6.14 -7.65 12.33
CA LEU A 135 6.98 -6.74 13.13
C LEU A 135 6.28 -6.28 14.42
N ILE A 136 4.99 -5.94 14.35
CA ILE A 136 4.22 -5.50 15.52
C ILE A 136 4.06 -6.65 16.53
N CYS A 137 3.82 -7.87 16.04
CA CYS A 137 3.80 -9.06 16.90
C CYS A 137 5.14 -9.27 17.61
N ALA A 138 6.25 -9.23 16.87
CA ALA A 138 7.58 -9.45 17.42
C ALA A 138 7.89 -8.41 18.50
N LYS A 139 7.55 -7.14 18.24
CA LYS A 139 7.70 -6.05 19.21
C LYS A 139 6.84 -6.26 20.46
N LYS A 140 5.56 -6.65 20.31
CA LYS A 140 4.67 -6.91 21.46
C LYS A 140 5.13 -8.07 22.33
N GLN A 141 5.73 -9.08 21.72
CA GLN A 141 6.34 -10.20 22.42
C GLN A 141 7.74 -9.89 22.97
N GLN A 142 8.22 -8.65 22.84
CA GLN A 142 9.55 -8.22 23.28
C GLN A 142 10.70 -8.99 22.61
N LEU A 143 10.45 -9.59 21.44
CA LEU A 143 11.45 -10.30 20.62
C LEU A 143 12.35 -9.34 19.84
N MET A 144 12.00 -8.05 19.81
CA MET A 144 12.80 -7.00 19.21
C MET A 144 12.70 -5.71 20.03
N THR A 145 13.79 -4.95 20.02
CA THR A 145 13.84 -3.61 20.61
C THR A 145 13.11 -2.59 19.73
N GLU A 146 12.77 -1.44 20.30
CA GLU A 146 12.17 -0.31 19.56
C GLU A 146 13.01 0.12 18.35
N GLN A 147 14.34 0.15 18.51
CA GLN A 147 15.27 0.54 17.46
C GLN A 147 15.29 -0.48 16.32
N CYS A 148 15.34 -1.78 16.65
CA CYS A 148 15.28 -2.85 15.65
C CYS A 148 13.94 -2.83 14.89
N PHE A 149 12.82 -2.64 15.60
CA PHE A 149 11.50 -2.48 14.99
C PHE A 149 11.47 -1.32 14.00
N SER A 150 11.96 -0.14 14.43
CA SER A 150 11.95 1.07 13.60
C SER A 150 12.76 0.87 12.32
N LYS A 151 13.96 0.29 12.42
CA LYS A 151 14.79 -0.02 11.26
C LYS A 151 14.11 -0.99 10.30
N ALA A 152 13.59 -2.11 10.81
CA ALA A 152 12.92 -3.11 9.98
C ALA A 152 11.67 -2.54 9.28
N TYR A 153 10.89 -1.72 9.98
CA TYR A 153 9.73 -1.06 9.39
C TYR A 153 10.12 -0.08 8.27
N LEU A 154 11.21 0.69 8.45
CA LEU A 154 11.70 1.61 7.42
C LEU A 154 12.17 0.90 6.16
N GLU A 155 12.83 -0.25 6.32
CA GLU A 155 13.21 -1.12 5.20
C GLU A 155 11.97 -1.67 4.50
N LEU A 156 10.97 -2.10 5.27
CA LEU A 156 9.72 -2.66 4.76
C LEU A 156 8.86 -1.63 3.99
N VAL A 157 8.81 -0.37 4.42
CA VAL A 157 7.97 0.67 3.79
C VAL A 157 8.62 1.31 2.56
N ARG A 158 9.95 1.23 2.46
CA ARG A 158 10.75 1.89 1.41
C ARG A 158 10.31 1.52 -0.01
N PRO A 159 10.04 0.25 -0.37
CA PRO A 159 9.63 -0.13 -1.73
C PRO A 159 8.32 0.56 -2.16
N ILE A 160 7.30 0.57 -1.30
CA ILE A 160 6.01 1.20 -1.61
C ILE A 160 6.16 2.70 -1.79
N ARG A 161 6.88 3.38 -0.88
CA ARG A 161 7.10 4.83 -1.00
C ARG A 161 7.83 5.19 -2.27
N PHE A 162 8.81 4.38 -2.67
CA PHE A 162 9.53 4.59 -3.92
C PHE A 162 8.59 4.51 -5.12
N CYS A 163 7.75 3.49 -5.20
CA CYS A 163 6.74 3.37 -6.26
C CYS A 163 5.81 4.57 -6.30
N LEU A 164 5.20 4.93 -5.17
CA LEU A 164 4.26 6.05 -5.10
C LEU A 164 4.90 7.37 -5.52
N ALA A 165 6.11 7.67 -5.01
CA ALA A 165 6.83 8.88 -5.37
C ALA A 165 7.16 8.93 -6.87
N LYS A 166 7.58 7.80 -7.45
CA LYS A 166 7.90 7.74 -8.89
C LYS A 166 6.66 7.87 -9.76
N MET A 167 5.56 7.21 -9.39
CA MET A 167 4.28 7.31 -10.11
C MET A 167 3.71 8.73 -10.09
N LEU A 168 3.73 9.40 -8.93
CA LEU A 168 3.32 10.81 -8.81
C LEU A 168 4.20 11.72 -9.67
N ARG A 169 5.51 11.57 -9.58
CA ARG A 169 6.45 12.37 -10.36
C ARG A 169 6.25 12.18 -11.86
N SER A 170 6.00 10.95 -12.31
CA SER A 170 5.64 10.66 -13.70
C SER A 170 4.35 11.38 -14.12
N LEU A 171 3.34 11.43 -13.25
CA LEU A 171 2.11 12.20 -13.54
C LEU A 171 2.42 13.71 -13.66
N GLU A 172 3.26 14.24 -12.79
CA GLU A 172 3.69 15.65 -12.79
C GLU A 172 4.48 16.03 -14.03
N GLU A 173 5.48 15.24 -14.40
CA GLU A 173 6.36 15.47 -15.56
C GLU A 173 5.58 15.48 -16.88
N HIS A 174 4.48 14.73 -16.97
CA HIS A 174 3.65 14.65 -18.16
C HIS A 174 2.43 15.58 -18.16
N HIS A 175 2.36 16.54 -17.21
CA HIS A 175 1.19 17.42 -17.02
C HIS A 175 -0.15 16.65 -16.95
N LEU A 176 -0.06 15.43 -16.43
CA LEU A 176 -1.21 14.61 -16.04
C LEU A 176 -1.54 14.83 -14.56
N SER A 177 -0.77 15.68 -13.87
CA SER A 177 -0.98 16.13 -12.50
C SER A 177 -2.06 17.20 -12.36
N PHE A 178 -2.32 17.55 -11.10
CA PHE A 178 -3.41 18.41 -10.66
C PHE A 178 -3.37 19.83 -11.23
N ASP A 179 -4.56 20.33 -11.56
CA ASP A 179 -4.87 21.76 -11.44
C ASP A 179 -5.21 22.03 -9.96
N SER A 180 -4.23 22.47 -9.18
CA SER A 180 -4.38 22.82 -7.75
C SER A 180 -5.15 24.13 -7.52
N SER A 181 -5.55 24.80 -8.60
CA SER A 181 -6.17 26.12 -8.63
C SER A 181 -7.64 26.17 -8.16
N ARG A 182 -8.25 25.04 -7.77
CA ARG A 182 -9.63 24.99 -7.20
C ARG A 182 -9.72 24.84 -5.67
N LYS A 183 -8.66 25.14 -4.91
CA LYS A 183 -8.72 25.15 -3.44
C LYS A 183 -8.77 26.53 -2.75
N ASN A 184 -8.75 27.64 -3.51
CA ASN A 184 -8.92 29.00 -2.95
C ASN A 184 -10.10 29.77 -3.59
N SER A 185 -11.24 29.11 -3.77
CA SER A 185 -12.45 29.77 -4.27
C SER A 185 -13.67 29.45 -3.39
N ILE A 186 -13.55 29.68 -2.09
CA ILE A 186 -14.65 30.08 -1.19
C ILE A 186 -14.06 31.03 -0.15
#